data_AF-A0A021VRU2-F1
#
_entry.id   AF-A0A021VRU2-F1
#
_cell.length_a   1.000
_cell.length_b   1.000
_cell.length_c   1.000
_cell.angle_alpha   90.00
_cell.angle_beta   90.00
_cell.angle_gamma   90.00
#
_symmetry.space_group_name_H-M   'P 1'
#
loop_
_entity.id
_entity.type
_entity.pdbx_description
1 polymer ?
#
loop_
_entity_poly.entity_id
_entity_poly.type
_entity_poly.pdbx_seq_one_letter_code
_entity_poly.pdbx_strand_id
1 'polypeptide(L)' 'MLTPAEVASMFRVDPKTVTRWAKAGKLSAIRTLGGHRRYSEAEVRGLLHGVPQPRAEEN' A
#
# COMPACT_ATOMS: atom_id res chain seq x y z
N MET A 1 -1.93 -4.64 9.36
CA MET A 1 -1.86 -4.91 7.90
C MET A 1 -3.20 -4.57 7.28
N LEU A 2 -3.22 -3.64 6.33
CA LEU A 2 -4.44 -3.14 5.70
C LEU A 2 -4.78 -3.93 4.43
N THR A 3 -6.07 -4.07 4.15
CA THR A 3 -6.63 -4.58 2.90
C THR A 3 -6.63 -3.50 1.81
N PRO A 4 -6.78 -3.87 0.53
CA PRO A 4 -6.95 -2.88 -0.54
C PRO A 4 -8.13 -1.93 -0.30
N ALA A 5 -9.22 -2.43 0.28
CA ALA A 5 -10.41 -1.63 0.56
C ALA A 5 -10.19 -0.59 1.67
N GLU A 6 -9.50 -0.97 2.74
CA GLU A 6 -9.17 -0.04 3.83
C GLU A 6 -8.24 1.08 3.33
N VAL A 7 -7.19 0.75 2.57
CA VAL A 7 -6.29 1.75 1.99
C VAL A 7 -7.05 2.66 1.01
N ALA A 8 -7.91 2.07 0.18
CA ALA A 8 -8.71 2.82 -0.78
C ALA A 8 -9.63 3.83 -0.09
N SER A 9 -10.27 3.43 1.01
CA SER A 9 -11.11 4.32 1.83
C SER A 9 -10.31 5.50 2.39
N MET A 10 -9.10 5.25 2.92
CA MET A 10 -8.23 6.30 3.47
C MET A 10 -7.82 7.34 2.41
N PHE A 11 -7.47 6.89 1.21
CA PHE A 11 -7.08 7.76 0.10
C PHE A 11 -8.26 8.28 -0.73
N ARG A 12 -9.50 7.86 -0.42
CA ARG A 12 -10.72 8.15 -1.20
C ARG A 12 -10.59 7.78 -2.68
N VAL A 13 -10.04 6.61 -2.96
CA VAL A 13 -9.88 6.05 -4.30
C VAL A 13 -10.55 4.68 -4.41
N ASP A 14 -10.55 4.10 -5.61
CA ASP A 14 -10.98 2.72 -5.82
C ASP A 14 -9.89 1.69 -5.41
N PRO A 15 -10.22 0.51 -4.85
CA PRO A 15 -9.24 -0.54 -4.50
C PRO A 15 -8.36 -1.03 -5.66
N LYS A 16 -8.84 -0.95 -6.91
CA LYS A 16 -8.06 -1.26 -8.11
C LYS A 16 -6.95 -0.24 -8.34
N THR A 17 -7.17 1.01 -7.95
CA THR A 17 -6.13 2.07 -7.97
C THR A 17 -5.01 1.75 -6.99
N VAL A 18 -5.34 1.34 -5.76
CA VAL A 18 -4.34 0.88 -4.77
C VAL A 18 -3.53 -0.31 -5.30
N THR A 19 -4.23 -1.27 -5.92
CA THR A 19 -3.58 -2.42 -6.56
C THR A 19 -2.63 -2.00 -7.69
N ARG A 20 -2.98 -0.95 -8.46
CA ARG A 20 -2.13 -0.39 -9.52
C ARG A 20 -0.90 0.29 -8.92
N TRP A 21 -1.02 1.01 -7.81
CA TRP A 21 0.14 1.59 -7.11
C TRP A 21 1.13 0.51 -6.66
N ALA A 22 0.63 -0.60 -6.12
CA ALA A 22 1.46 -1.73 -5.73
C ALA A 22 2.20 -2.34 -6.94
N LYS A 23 1.50 -2.55 -8.06
CA LYS A 23 2.13 -3.03 -9.31
C LYS A 23 3.18 -2.06 -9.86
N ALA A 24 2.97 -0.76 -9.68
CA ALA A 24 3.89 0.29 -10.10
C ALA A 24 5.03 0.54 -9.09
N GLY A 25 5.11 -0.23 -7.99
CA GLY A 25 6.12 -0.05 -6.95
C GLY A 25 5.94 1.22 -6.09
N LYS A 26 4.80 1.89 -6.18
CA LYS A 26 4.52 3.14 -5.44
C LYS A 26 4.02 2.90 -4.00
N LEU A 27 3.61 1.67 -3.70
CA LEU A 27 3.15 1.26 -2.38
C LEU A 27 3.55 -0.20 -2.17
N SER A 28 4.24 -0.50 -1.08
CA SER A 28 4.73 -1.85 -0.82
C SER A 28 3.57 -2.78 -0.43
N ALA A 29 3.58 -4.00 -0.95
CA ALA A 29 2.50 -4.96 -0.72
C ALA A 29 3.05 -6.38 -0.53
N ILE A 30 2.62 -7.03 0.54
CA ILE A 30 2.82 -8.47 0.74
C ILE A 30 1.60 -9.22 0.21
N ARG A 31 1.78 -10.48 -0.19
CA ARG A 31 0.68 -11.36 -0.59
C ARG A 31 0.40 -12.40 0.48
N THR A 32 -0.87 -12.64 0.77
CA THR A 32 -1.28 -13.81 1.55
C THR A 32 -1.14 -15.09 0.71
N LEU A 33 -1.25 -16.26 1.34
CA LEU A 33 -1.25 -17.55 0.64
C LEU A 33 -2.34 -17.64 -0.46
N GLY A 34 -3.48 -16.95 -0.27
CA GLY A 34 -4.55 -16.85 -1.26
C GLY A 34 -4.35 -15.76 -2.33
N GLY A 35 -3.19 -15.09 -2.37
CA GLY A 35 -2.85 -14.09 -3.38
C GLY A 35 -3.40 -12.67 -3.14
N HIS A 36 -4.15 -12.45 -2.06
CA HIS A 36 -4.64 -11.12 -1.69
C HIS A 36 -3.51 -10.23 -1.19
N ARG A 37 -3.52 -8.95 -1.59
CA ARG A 37 -2.52 -7.97 -1.14
C ARG A 37 -2.85 -7.45 0.25
N ARG A 38 -1.80 -7.23 1.05
CA ARG A 38 -1.85 -6.52 2.33
C ARG A 38 -0.78 -5.44 2.35
N TYR A 39 -1.10 -4.33 3.01
CA TYR A 39 -0.28 -3.12 3.03
C TYR A 39 0.14 -2.78 4.46
N SER A 40 1.34 -2.24 4.61
CA SER A 40 1.82 -1.73 5.90
C SER A 40 1.00 -0.49 6.29
N GLU A 41 0.47 -0.49 7.52
CA GLU A 41 -0.28 0.65 8.03
C GLU A 41 0.61 1.88 8.26
N ALA A 42 1.87 1.65 8.68
CA ALA A 42 2.85 2.72 8.89
C ALA A 42 3.19 3.44 7.58
N GLU A 43 3.47 2.70 6.51
CA GLU A 43 3.76 3.25 5.18
C GLU A 43 2.56 4.03 4.63
N VAL A 44 1.36 3.42 4.69
CA VAL A 44 0.11 4.05 4.24
C VAL A 44 -0.15 5.36 4.97
N ARG A 45 0.00 5.38 6.30
CA ARG A 45 -0.16 6.61 7.09
C ARG A 45 0.92 7.65 6.76
N GLY A 46 2.18 7.24 6.60
CA GLY A 46 3.26 8.14 6.19
C GLY A 46 2.95 8.87 4.88
N LEU A 47 2.44 8.14 3.90
CA LEU A 47 2.01 8.71 2.61
C LEU A 47 0.82 9.67 2.72
N LEU A 48 -0.14 9.44 3.63
CA LEU A 48 -1.25 10.37 3.89
C LEU A 48 -0.77 11.71 4.46
N HIS A 49 0.33 11.69 5.21
CA HIS A 49 0.94 12.89 5.80
C HIS A 49 1.98 13.55 4.89
N GLY A 50 2.14 13.08 3.64
CA GLY A 50 3.09 13.66 2.69
C GLY A 50 4.54 13.38 3.03
N VAL A 51 4.82 12.32 3.80
CA VAL A 51 6.18 11.84 4.09
C VAL A 51 6.42 10.59 3.25
N PRO A 52 7.07 10.70 2.07
CA PRO A 52 7.54 9.53 1.36
C PRO A 52 8.67 8.91 2.17
N GLN A 53 8.42 7.75 2.78
CA GLN A 53 9.49 7.01 3.42
C GLN A 53 10.38 6.44 2.31
N PRO A 54 11.70 6.71 2.28
CA PRO A 54 12.60 6.02 1.37
C PRO A 54 12.44 4.53 1.60
N ARG A 55 12.22 3.76 0.53
CA ARG A 55 12.27 2.30 0.64
C ARG A 55 13.71 1.97 1.01
N ALA A 56 13.93 1.47 2.23
CA ALA A 56 15.21 0.86 2.56
C ALA A 56 15.45 -0.23 1.51
N GLU A 57 16.48 -0.05 0.69
CA GLU A 57 16.89 -1.03 -0.30
C GLU A 57 17.41 -2.24 0.48
N GLU A 58 16.53 -3.19 0.76
CA GLU A 58 16.93 -4.51 1.23
C GLU A 58 17.59 -5.24 0.04
N ASN A 59 18.91 -5.43 0.17
CA ASN A 59 19.79 -6.16 -0.73
C ASN A 59 19.47 -7.65 -0.75
#